data_AF-R5DMF0-F1
#
_entry.id   AF-R5DMF0-F1
#
_cell.length_a   1.000
_cell.length_b   1.000
_cell.length_c   1.000
_cell.angle_alpha   90.00
_cell.angle_beta   90.00
_cell.angle_gamma   90.00
#
_symmetry.space_group_name_H-M   'P 1'
#
loop_
_entity.id
_entity.type
_entity.pdbx_description
1 polymer ?
#
loop_
_entity_poly.entity_id
_entity_poly.type
_entity_poly.pdbx_seq_one_letter_code
_entity_poly.pdbx_strand_id
1 'polypeptide(L)'
;MNEAKSVKRIICPIKDAFSKYKEILAECLKQDKNSLFIMALGPTATVLAEDLSNNGYRALDMGHLDTAYEAFLRNSNKFVHIEGKIVFNEERHNNLLKPCTDENYNKQIVANFN
;
A
#
# COMPACT_ATOMS: atom_id res chain seq x y z
N MET A 1 -2.14 -12.28 2.10
CA MET A 1 -3.11 -11.87 3.14
C MET A 1 -4.22 -12.91 3.28
N ASN A 2 -3.90 -14.20 3.15
CA ASN A 2 -4.93 -15.23 2.92
C ASN A 2 -5.67 -15.62 4.20
N GLU A 3 -5.05 -15.36 5.35
CA GLU A 3 -5.62 -15.57 6.68
C GLU A 3 -6.32 -14.32 7.25
N ALA A 4 -6.41 -13.22 6.48
CA ALA A 4 -7.11 -12.02 6.92
C ALA A 4 -8.63 -12.21 6.77
N LYS A 5 -9.40 -11.84 7.81
CA LYS A 5 -10.88 -11.93 7.78
C LYS A 5 -11.49 -11.16 6.60
N SER A 6 -10.93 -10.01 6.26
CA SER A 6 -11.29 -9.20 5.09
C SER A 6 -10.15 -8.26 4.73
N VAL A 7 -10.03 -7.90 3.46
CA VAL A 7 -9.04 -6.93 2.97
C VAL A 7 -9.75 -5.81 2.23
N LYS A 8 -9.36 -4.57 2.51
CA LYS A 8 -9.74 -3.37 1.76
C LYS A 8 -8.47 -2.61 1.36
N ARG A 9 -8.52 -1.91 0.24
CA ARG A 9 -7.38 -1.19 -0.35
C ARG A 9 -7.77 0.24 -0.67
N ILE A 10 -6.99 1.18 -0.16
CA ILE A 10 -7.01 2.58 -0.56
C ILE A 10 -5.77 2.78 -1.44
N ILE A 11 -5.98 2.94 -2.74
CA ILE A 11 -4.90 3.10 -3.70
C ILE A 11 -4.47 4.56 -3.70
N CYS A 12 -3.19 4.80 -3.42
CA CYS A 12 -2.61 6.14 -3.30
C CYS A 12 -1.60 6.40 -4.44
N PRO A 13 -1.28 7.67 -4.75
CA PRO A 13 -0.29 8.00 -5.77
C PRO A 13 1.03 7.26 -5.60
N ILE A 14 1.53 6.69 -6.69
CA ILE A 14 2.84 6.01 -6.75
C ILE A 14 4.00 6.96 -6.38
N LYS A 15 3.85 8.25 -6.70
CA LYS A 15 4.80 9.32 -6.40
C LYS A 15 4.07 10.48 -5.73
N ASP A 16 4.75 11.10 -4.77
CA ASP A 16 4.25 12.28 -4.07
C ASP A 16 2.84 12.09 -3.47
N ALA A 17 2.60 10.97 -2.80
CA ALA A 17 1.34 10.69 -2.13
C ALA A 17 0.98 11.74 -1.07
N PHE A 18 1.98 12.47 -0.54
CA PHE A 18 1.76 13.56 0.40
C PHE A 18 0.95 14.72 -0.21
N SER A 19 1.03 14.95 -1.52
CA SER A 19 0.20 15.94 -2.22
C SER A 19 -1.31 15.73 -2.03
N LYS A 20 -1.74 14.47 -1.83
CA LYS A 20 -3.15 14.08 -1.57
C LYS A 20 -3.39 13.65 -0.12
N TYR A 21 -2.50 14.04 0.81
CA TYR A 21 -2.52 13.55 2.20
C TYR A 21 -3.89 13.70 2.88
N LYS A 22 -4.52 14.87 2.75
CA LYS A 22 -5.82 15.15 3.39
C LYS A 22 -6.93 14.22 2.89
N GLU A 23 -6.95 13.93 1.58
CA GLU A 23 -7.93 13.04 0.97
C GLU A 23 -7.70 11.59 1.43
N ILE A 24 -6.44 11.16 1.47
CA ILE A 24 -6.04 9.83 1.93
C ILE A 24 -6.44 9.63 3.40
N LEU A 25 -6.07 10.57 4.28
CA LEU A 25 -6.43 10.51 5.69
C LEU A 25 -7.94 10.48 5.87
N ALA A 26 -8.69 11.36 5.19
CA ALA A 26 -10.14 11.40 5.28
C ALA A 26 -10.78 10.05 4.88
N GLU A 27 -10.24 9.35 3.88
CA GLU A 27 -10.72 8.05 3.47
C GLU A 27 -10.37 6.93 4.48
N CYS A 28 -9.18 6.99 5.07
CA CYS A 28 -8.81 6.09 6.16
C CYS A 28 -9.75 6.26 7.37
N LEU A 29 -10.10 7.50 7.73
CA LEU A 29 -10.99 7.78 8.87
C LEU A 29 -12.43 7.29 8.67
N LYS A 30 -12.83 6.89 7.45
CA LYS A 30 -14.14 6.24 7.20
C LYS A 30 -14.14 4.75 7.53
N GLN A 31 -12.98 4.13 7.73
CA GLN A 31 -12.89 2.69 7.98
C GLN A 31 -13.21 2.34 9.44
N ASP A 32 -13.58 1.08 9.66
CA ASP A 32 -13.92 0.55 10.98
C ASP A 32 -12.72 0.63 11.94
N LYS A 33 -12.96 1.07 13.19
CA LYS A 33 -11.92 1.27 14.20
C LYS A 33 -11.15 0.00 14.57
N ASN A 34 -11.74 -1.18 14.40
CA ASN A 34 -11.09 -2.46 14.64
C ASN A 34 -10.22 -2.93 13.47
N SER A 35 -10.16 -2.16 12.38
CA SER A 35 -9.30 -2.44 11.24
C SER A 35 -7.83 -2.19 11.59
N LEU A 36 -6.95 -3.03 11.06
CA LEU A 36 -5.51 -2.81 11.08
C LEU A 36 -5.10 -2.17 9.75
N PHE A 37 -4.54 -0.96 9.80
CA PHE A 37 -3.92 -0.35 8.63
C PHE A 37 -2.52 -0.94 8.42
N ILE A 38 -2.24 -1.38 7.19
CA ILE A 38 -0.91 -1.80 6.74
C ILE A 38 -0.56 -0.92 5.54
N MET A 39 0.54 -0.20 5.64
CA MET A 39 0.88 0.87 4.70
C MET A 39 2.28 0.66 4.10
N ALA A 40 2.39 0.98 2.81
CA ALA A 40 3.62 0.98 2.04
C ALA A 40 3.65 2.26 1.18
N LEU A 41 3.69 3.42 1.85
CA LEU A 41 3.46 4.73 1.21
C LEU A 41 4.65 5.69 1.35
N GLY A 42 5.86 5.14 1.52
CA GLY A 42 7.08 5.93 1.72
C GLY A 42 6.97 6.89 2.92
N PRO A 43 7.56 8.10 2.84
CA PRO A 43 7.53 9.06 3.94
C PRO A 43 6.11 9.45 4.40
N THR A 44 5.13 9.41 3.49
CA THR A 44 3.72 9.70 3.81
C THR A 44 3.15 8.69 4.81
N ALA A 45 3.60 7.43 4.77
CA ALA A 45 3.11 6.39 5.68
C ALA A 45 3.43 6.71 7.14
N THR A 46 4.59 7.31 7.42
CA THR A 46 5.01 7.64 8.79
C THR A 46 4.08 8.67 9.43
N VAL A 47 3.81 9.78 8.74
CA VAL A 47 2.89 10.83 9.26
C VAL A 47 1.46 10.31 9.32
N LEU A 48 1.04 9.53 8.31
CA LEU A 48 -0.29 8.91 8.31
C LEU A 48 -0.47 7.94 9.48
N ALA A 49 0.57 7.19 9.86
CA ALA A 49 0.52 6.27 11.00
C ALA A 49 0.31 7.02 12.33
N GLU A 50 0.99 8.16 12.51
CA GLU A 50 0.82 9.03 13.67
C GLU A 50 -0.61 9.56 13.75
N ASP A 51 -1.12 10.16 12.68
CA ASP A 51 -2.48 10.72 12.66
C ASP A 51 -3.56 9.64 12.86
N LEU A 52 -3.40 8.47 12.24
CA LEU A 52 -4.31 7.34 12.47
C LEU A 52 -4.27 6.88 13.92
N SER A 53 -3.09 6.78 14.53
CA SER A 53 -2.92 6.40 15.93
C SER A 53 -3.56 7.42 16.87
N ASN A 54 -3.37 8.72 16.62
CA ASN A 54 -4.02 9.81 17.36
C ASN A 54 -5.55 9.77 17.24
N ASN A 55 -6.07 9.23 16.14
CA ASN A 55 -7.50 8.98 15.94
C ASN A 55 -7.97 7.62 16.50
N GLY A 56 -7.13 6.88 17.23
CA GLY A 56 -7.51 5.62 17.87
C GLY A 56 -7.54 4.41 16.94
N TYR A 57 -6.87 4.48 15.78
CA TYR A 57 -6.65 3.33 14.91
C TYR A 57 -5.31 2.66 15.21
N ARG A 58 -5.17 1.40 14.78
CA ARG A 58 -3.88 0.72 14.74
C ARG A 58 -3.34 0.77 13.31
N ALA A 59 -2.12 1.28 13.15
CA ALA A 59 -1.46 1.40 11.86
C ALA A 59 -0.02 0.85 11.90
N LEU A 60 0.37 0.14 10.85
CA LEU A 60 1.71 -0.40 10.65
C LEU A 60 2.28 0.15 9.34
N ASP A 61 3.34 0.93 9.43
CA ASP A 61 4.18 1.25 8.28
C ASP A 61 5.11 0.07 8.02
N MET A 62 4.86 -0.66 6.92
CA MET A 62 5.58 -1.89 6.56
C MET A 62 6.45 -1.73 5.32
N GLY A 63 6.46 -0.54 4.70
CA GLY A 63 7.29 -0.22 3.54
C GLY A 63 7.32 -1.34 2.48
N HIS A 64 8.53 -1.79 2.14
CA HIS A 64 8.80 -2.77 1.10
C HIS A 64 8.59 -4.24 1.54
N LEU A 65 7.74 -4.52 2.54
CA LEU A 65 7.53 -5.90 3.01
C LEU A 65 7.07 -6.84 1.88
N ASP A 66 6.15 -6.39 1.02
CA ASP A 66 5.64 -7.20 -0.09
C ASP A 66 6.76 -7.64 -1.04
N THR A 67 7.67 -6.74 -1.41
CA THR A 67 8.78 -7.06 -2.31
C THR A 67 9.85 -7.92 -1.62
N ALA A 68 10.05 -7.73 -0.31
CA ALA A 68 10.90 -8.61 0.49
C ALA A 68 10.35 -10.03 0.59
N TYR A 69 9.04 -10.18 0.77
CA TYR A 69 8.38 -11.48 0.78
C TYR A 69 8.49 -12.19 -0.58
N GLU A 70 8.35 -11.45 -1.67
CA GLU A 70 8.51 -11.99 -3.03
C GLU A 70 9.96 -12.45 -3.32
N ALA A 71 10.96 -11.72 -2.82
CA ALA A 71 12.36 -12.15 -2.90
C ALA A 71 12.59 -13.44 -2.08
N PHE A 72 12.03 -13.53 -0.88
CA PHE A 72 12.07 -14.72 -0.04
C PHE A 72 11.46 -15.94 -0.76
N LEU A 73 10.25 -15.81 -1.31
CA LEU A 73 9.59 -16.90 -2.06
C LEU A 73 10.41 -17.39 -3.27
N ARG A 74 11.24 -16.51 -3.86
CA ARG A 74 12.13 -16.83 -4.98
C ARG A 74 13.50 -17.34 -4.55
N ASN A 75 13.73 -17.54 -3.24
CA ASN A 75 15.04 -17.87 -2.68
C ASN A 75 16.14 -16.88 -3.13
N SER A 76 15.77 -15.61 -3.32
CA SER A 76 16.69 -14.57 -3.74
C SER A 76 17.27 -13.84 -2.54
N ASN A 77 18.59 -13.57 -2.58
CA ASN A 77 19.28 -12.74 -1.59
C ASN A 77 19.21 -11.24 -1.91
N LYS A 78 18.54 -10.87 -3.00
CA LYS A 78 18.34 -9.48 -3.46
C LYS A 78 16.91 -9.27 -3.91
N PHE A 79 16.45 -8.02 -3.88
CA PHE A 79 15.24 -7.67 -4.60
C PHE A 79 15.42 -7.92 -6.09
N VAL A 80 14.36 -8.44 -6.71
CA VAL A 80 14.29 -8.75 -8.14
C VAL A 80 13.08 -8.03 -8.71
N HIS A 81 13.12 -7.69 -10.00
CA HIS A 81 11.97 -7.12 -10.68
C HIS A 81 10.78 -8.09 -10.61
N ILE A 82 9.58 -7.54 -10.39
CA ILE A 82 8.33 -8.30 -10.32
C ILE A 82 7.35 -7.66 -11.30
N GLU A 83 6.87 -8.44 -12.26
CA GLU A 83 5.90 -7.95 -13.25
C GLU A 83 4.65 -7.39 -12.54
N GLY A 84 4.24 -6.20 -12.94
CA GLY A 84 3.06 -5.51 -12.39
C GLY A 84 3.26 -4.86 -11.02
N LYS A 85 4.47 -4.88 -10.45
CA LYS A 85 4.80 -4.20 -9.19
C LYS A 85 5.97 -3.24 -9.36
N ILE A 86 6.02 -2.24 -8.49
CA ILE A 86 7.16 -1.34 -8.35
C ILE A 86 8.02 -1.88 -7.22
N VAL A 87 9.24 -2.30 -7.56
CA VAL A 87 10.23 -2.81 -6.60
C VAL A 87 11.30 -1.77 -6.34
N PHE A 88 11.69 -1.02 -7.38
CA PHE A 88 12.74 -0.02 -7.30
C PHE A 88 12.18 1.38 -7.59
N ASN A 89 12.74 2.41 -6.96
CA ASN A 89 12.23 3.78 -7.07
C ASN A 89 12.32 4.32 -8.50
N GLU A 90 13.33 3.88 -9.26
CA GLU A 90 13.57 4.23 -10.64
C GLU A 90 12.43 3.75 -11.56
N GLU A 91 11.75 2.66 -11.18
CA GLU A 91 10.63 2.09 -11.94
C GLU A 91 9.36 2.96 -11.87
N ARG A 92 9.28 3.90 -10.92
CA ARG A 92 8.12 4.80 -10.76
C ARG A 92 7.88 5.70 -11.97
N HIS A 93 8.89 5.87 -12.83
CA HIS A 93 8.82 6.66 -14.05
C HIS A 93 8.45 5.85 -15.29
N ASN A 94 8.42 4.52 -15.18
CA ASN A 94 8.15 3.66 -16.31
C ASN A 94 6.64 3.51 -16.49
N ASN A 95 6.13 3.88 -17.68
CA ASN A 95 4.76 3.59 -18.13
C ASN A 95 4.49 2.09 -18.37
N LEU A 96 5.32 1.21 -17.81
CA LEU A 96 5.32 -0.24 -18.04
C LEU A 96 4.42 -1.00 -17.07
N LEU A 97 3.90 -0.34 -16.03
CA LEU A 97 2.98 -0.96 -15.08
C LEU A 97 1.65 -1.23 -15.78
N LYS A 98 1.42 -2.50 -16.10
CA LYS A 98 0.10 -2.96 -16.56
C LYS A 98 -0.87 -2.96 -15.37
N PRO A 99 -2.14 -2.58 -15.60
CA PRO A 99 -3.18 -2.74 -14.58
C PRO A 99 -3.26 -4.18 -14.09
N CYS A 100 -3.49 -4.36 -12.79
CA CYS A 100 -3.69 -5.68 -12.20
C CYS A 100 -4.99 -6.31 -12.71
N THR A 101 -4.90 -7.51 -13.29
CA THR A 101 -6.07 -8.24 -13.82
C THR A 101 -6.74 -9.14 -12.78
N ASP A 102 -6.23 -9.20 -11.55
CA ASP A 102 -6.80 -10.02 -10.48
C ASP A 102 -8.14 -9.40 -10.01
N GLU A 103 -9.23 -10.13 -10.22
CA GLU A 103 -10.57 -9.67 -9.83
C GLU A 103 -10.73 -9.48 -8.31
N ASN A 104 -10.10 -10.34 -7.51
CA ASN A 104 -10.21 -10.25 -6.05
C ASN A 104 -9.49 -9.01 -5.55
N TYR A 105 -8.29 -8.72 -6.09
CA TYR A 105 -7.59 -7.47 -5.82
C TYR A 105 -8.47 -6.25 -6.16
N ASN A 106 -9.07 -6.25 -7.36
CA ASN A 106 -9.89 -5.12 -7.81
C ASN A 106 -11.16 -4.94 -6.96
N LYS A 107 -11.81 -6.02 -6.53
CA LYS A 107 -12.97 -5.99 -5.61
C LYS A 107 -12.62 -5.45 -4.22
N GLN A 108 -11.35 -5.49 -3.82
CA GLN A 108 -10.90 -4.96 -2.53
C GLN A 108 -10.65 -3.45 -2.56
N ILE A 109 -10.59 -2.81 -3.73
CA ILE A 109 -10.35 -1.37 -3.85
C ILE A 109 -11.59 -0.60 -3.43
N VAL A 110 -11.47 0.20 -2.37
CA VAL A 110 -12.57 1.04 -1.85
C VAL A 110 -12.41 2.51 -2.20
N ALA A 111 -11.18 2.94 -2.54
CA ALA A 111 -10.87 4.28 -3.03
C ALA A 111 -9.61 4.25 -3.88
N ASN A 112 -9.51 5.16 -4.85
CA ASN A 112 -8.36 5.29 -5.74
C ASN A 112 -8.02 6.77 -5.97
N PHE A 113 -6.80 7.13 -5.60
CA PHE A 113 -6.23 8.47 -5.68
C PHE A 113 -5.04 8.55 -6.66
N ASN A 114 -4.80 7.54 -7.48
CA ASN A 114 -3.80 7.64 -8.55
C ASN A 114 -4.11 8.75 -9.55
#